data_AF-A0A858ZYM9-F1
#
_entry.id   AF-A0A858ZYM9-F1
#
_cell.length_a   1.000
_cell.length_b   1.000
_cell.length_c   1.000
_cell.angle_alpha   90.00
_cell.angle_beta   90.00
_cell.angle_gamma   90.00
#
_symmetry.space_group_name_H-M   'P 1'
#
loop_
_entity.id
_entity.type
_entity.pdbx_description
1 polymer ?
#
loop_
_entity_poly.entity_id
_entity_poly.type
_entity_poly.pdbx_seq_one_letter_code
_entity_poly.pdbx_strand_id
1 'polypeptide(L)'
;MRTTVILATMAMLGATIASPALAADHGRDRGHEQASIRSADGFDHGMQAVPNNAGPQERAHGWRYFSDPQARRAVVISPQGDYYLSRGKGLRWVAGAQTQV
;
A
#
# COMPACT_ATOMS: atom_id res chain seq x y z
N MET A 1 38.91 -15.12 -3.76
CA MET A 1 37.64 -15.30 -3.03
C MET A 1 37.85 -14.93 -1.56
N ARG A 2 37.21 -13.86 -1.05
CA ARG A 2 36.52 -13.82 0.25
C ARG A 2 36.01 -12.42 0.57
N THR A 3 34.81 -12.43 1.11
CA THR A 3 33.78 -11.39 1.08
C THR A 3 33.78 -10.54 2.36
N THR A 4 33.41 -9.27 2.19
CA THR A 4 33.02 -8.23 3.15
C THR A 4 31.86 -8.63 4.07
N VAL A 5 31.82 -8.08 5.30
CA VAL A 5 30.60 -7.52 5.96
C VAL A 5 31.02 -6.50 7.03
N ILE A 6 30.52 -5.25 6.95
CA ILE A 6 30.50 -4.27 8.04
C ILE A 6 29.06 -4.19 8.55
N LEU A 7 28.83 -4.40 9.85
CA LEU A 7 27.53 -4.29 10.50
C LEU A 7 27.38 -2.91 11.17
N ALA A 8 26.35 -2.17 10.76
CA ALA A 8 25.98 -0.88 11.31
C ALA A 8 25.05 -1.04 12.53
N THR A 9 25.37 -0.34 13.63
CA THR A 9 24.57 -0.20 14.84
C THR A 9 23.37 0.73 14.63
N MET A 10 22.14 0.24 14.90
CA MET A 10 20.92 1.06 14.93
C MET A 10 20.77 1.77 16.28
N ALA A 11 20.56 3.10 16.25
CA ALA A 11 20.16 3.90 17.40
C ALA A 11 18.63 3.96 17.51
N MET A 12 18.12 3.82 18.74
CA MET A 12 16.70 3.91 19.12
C MET A 12 16.26 5.39 19.18
N LEU A 13 15.08 5.74 18.63
CA LEU A 13 14.51 7.09 18.72
C LEU A 13 13.27 7.10 19.62
N GLY A 14 13.27 8.02 20.59
CA GLY A 14 12.23 8.23 21.59
C GLY A 14 11.00 8.96 21.06
N ALA A 15 9.86 8.67 21.69
CA ALA A 15 8.56 9.23 21.35
C ALA A 15 8.42 10.68 21.77
N THR A 16 8.08 11.57 20.83
CA THR A 16 7.58 12.93 21.11
C THR A 16 6.12 13.02 20.67
N ILE A 17 5.24 13.20 21.64
CA ILE A 17 3.83 13.55 21.47
C ILE A 17 3.73 15.01 20.99
N ALA A 18 3.13 15.24 19.82
CA ALA A 18 2.76 16.56 19.36
C ALA A 18 1.37 16.51 18.70
N SER A 19 0.39 17.14 19.35
CA SER A 19 -0.94 17.40 18.77
C SER A 19 -0.84 18.55 17.77
N PRO A 20 -1.39 18.45 16.55
CA PRO A 20 -1.71 19.62 15.76
C PRO A 20 -3.18 20.00 15.95
N ALA A 21 -3.37 21.26 16.36
CA ALA A 21 -4.62 21.97 16.36
C ALA A 21 -5.21 22.06 14.93
N LEU A 22 -6.54 22.04 14.86
CA LEU A 22 -7.36 22.27 13.68
C LEU A 22 -7.16 23.70 13.17
N ALA A 23 -6.59 23.90 11.99
CA ALA A 23 -6.85 25.05 11.09
C ALA A 23 -6.00 24.97 9.81
N ALA A 24 -6.66 24.74 8.67
CA ALA A 24 -6.30 25.17 7.30
C ALA A 24 -7.28 24.43 6.36
N ASP A 25 -8.50 24.92 6.18
CA ASP A 25 -8.86 25.77 5.05
C ASP A 25 -7.81 25.79 3.93
N HIS A 26 -8.06 25.03 2.86
CA HIS A 26 -7.79 25.41 1.47
C HIS A 26 -8.65 24.52 0.57
N GLY A 27 -9.62 25.14 -0.07
CA GLY A 27 -10.45 24.51 -1.07
C GLY A 27 -9.72 24.30 -2.39
N ARG A 28 -10.17 23.23 -3.08
CA ARG A 28 -10.03 22.94 -4.52
C ARG A 28 -8.61 22.61 -5.01
N ASP A 29 -8.38 21.33 -5.23
CA ASP A 29 -8.28 20.87 -6.61
C ASP A 29 -8.87 19.47 -6.78
N ARG A 30 -9.74 19.33 -7.78
CA ARG A 30 -10.39 18.08 -8.18
C ARG A 30 -9.60 17.55 -9.36
N GLY A 31 -8.89 16.44 -9.21
CA GLY A 31 -8.16 15.93 -10.36
C GLY A 31 -7.30 14.69 -10.19
N HIS A 32 -7.57 13.80 -9.24
CA HIS A 32 -7.02 12.45 -9.27
C HIS A 32 -8.13 11.44 -8.94
N GLU A 33 -8.97 11.23 -9.96
CA GLU A 33 -9.46 9.90 -10.34
C GLU A 33 -9.95 9.01 -9.20
N GLN A 34 -11.01 9.48 -8.52
CA GLN A 34 -12.07 8.64 -7.99
C GLN A 34 -12.77 7.90 -9.16
N ALA A 35 -12.05 6.97 -9.79
CA ALA A 35 -12.52 6.20 -10.94
C ALA A 35 -12.08 4.73 -10.82
N SER A 36 -12.32 4.11 -9.66
CA SER A 36 -12.38 2.64 -9.57
C SER A 36 -13.28 2.10 -8.47
N ILE A 37 -14.17 2.91 -7.89
CA ILE A 37 -15.26 2.40 -7.03
C ILE A 37 -16.55 2.36 -7.87
N ARG A 38 -16.48 1.71 -9.03
CA ARG A 38 -17.65 1.07 -9.59
C ARG A 38 -17.40 -0.41 -9.43
N SER A 39 -18.02 -0.98 -8.40
CA SER A 39 -18.26 -2.42 -8.33
C SER A 39 -19.06 -2.78 -9.57
N ALA A 40 -18.32 -3.14 -10.64
CA ALA A 40 -18.88 -3.72 -11.84
C ALA A 40 -19.32 -5.11 -11.43
N ASP A 41 -20.61 -5.22 -11.15
CA ASP A 41 -21.46 -6.40 -11.34
C ASP A 41 -20.69 -7.74 -11.41
N GLY A 42 -20.61 -8.43 -10.27
CA GLY A 42 -20.52 -9.90 -10.27
C GLY A 42 -19.25 -10.61 -9.77
N PHE A 43 -18.14 -9.95 -9.41
CA PHE A 43 -16.92 -10.67 -9.00
C PHE A 43 -16.14 -10.15 -7.78
N ASP A 44 -16.62 -9.11 -7.09
CA ASP A 44 -15.98 -8.61 -5.86
C ASP A 44 -16.43 -9.42 -4.63
N HIS A 45 -15.74 -10.54 -4.40
CA HIS A 45 -15.87 -11.44 -3.24
C HIS A 45 -15.46 -10.77 -1.92
N GLY A 46 -16.19 -9.73 -1.47
CA GLY A 46 -15.96 -9.07 -0.18
C GLY A 46 -14.63 -8.30 -0.07
N MET A 47 -13.89 -8.15 -1.17
CA MET A 47 -12.64 -7.37 -1.20
C MET A 47 -12.96 -5.89 -1.06
N GLN A 48 -12.34 -5.25 -0.07
CA GLN A 48 -12.49 -3.84 0.21
C GLN A 48 -11.14 -3.15 0.03
N ALA A 49 -11.13 -1.97 -0.59
CA ALA A 49 -9.94 -1.14 -0.65
C ALA A 49 -9.56 -0.68 0.76
N VAL A 50 -8.28 -0.82 1.11
CA VAL A 50 -7.72 -0.29 2.35
C VAL A 50 -7.02 1.04 2.03
N PRO A 51 -7.42 2.16 2.65
CA PRO A 51 -6.81 3.45 2.40
C PRO A 51 -5.30 3.43 2.65
N ASN A 52 -4.55 4.00 1.72
CA ASN A 52 -3.12 4.22 1.85
C ASN A 52 -2.83 5.69 1.56
N ASN A 53 -2.54 6.46 2.61
CA ASN A 53 -2.27 7.90 2.52
C ASN A 53 -0.76 8.19 2.46
N ALA A 54 0.04 7.19 2.06
CA ALA A 54 1.47 7.35 2.06
C ALA A 54 1.92 8.43 1.07
N GLY A 55 2.77 9.36 1.51
CA GLY A 55 3.32 10.44 0.70
C GLY A 55 4.56 10.02 -0.10
N PRO A 56 5.02 10.80 -1.10
CA PRO A 56 6.08 10.41 -2.05
C PRO A 56 7.42 9.93 -1.45
N GLN A 57 7.73 10.30 -0.21
CA GLN A 57 8.95 9.92 0.49
C GLN A 57 8.80 8.65 1.34
N GLU A 58 7.58 8.12 1.46
CA GLU A 58 7.28 6.95 2.27
C GLU A 58 7.34 5.68 1.42
N ARG A 59 7.85 4.59 2.01
CA ARG A 59 8.02 3.32 1.29
C ARG A 59 6.72 2.72 0.76
N ALA A 60 5.59 3.06 1.39
CA ALA A 60 4.27 2.61 1.00
C ALA A 60 3.65 3.48 -0.12
N HIS A 61 4.31 4.54 -0.57
CA HIS A 61 3.81 5.38 -1.65
C HIS A 61 3.55 4.56 -2.92
N GLY A 62 2.38 4.76 -3.53
CA GLY A 62 1.94 4.08 -4.75
C GLY A 62 1.49 2.63 -4.56
N TRP A 63 1.63 2.05 -3.37
CA TRP A 63 1.09 0.72 -3.08
C TRP A 63 -0.43 0.77 -2.94
N ARG A 64 -1.11 -0.25 -3.48
CA ARG A 64 -2.57 -0.41 -3.33
C ARG A 64 -2.87 -1.67 -2.53
N TYR A 65 -3.79 -1.55 -1.58
CA TYR A 65 -4.11 -2.61 -0.64
C TYR A 65 -5.60 -2.92 -0.70
N PHE A 66 -5.93 -4.21 -0.70
CA PHE A 66 -7.30 -4.70 -0.65
C PHE A 66 -7.39 -5.85 0.36
N SER A 67 -8.46 -5.91 1.12
CA SER A 67 -8.69 -7.01 2.07
C SER A 67 -10.13 -7.46 2.08
N ASP A 68 -10.33 -8.77 2.16
CA ASP A 68 -11.58 -9.40 2.56
C ASP A 68 -11.38 -9.91 4.00
N PRO A 69 -11.95 -9.20 5.01
CA PRO A 69 -11.78 -9.57 6.41
C PRO A 69 -12.49 -10.87 6.78
N GLN A 70 -13.57 -11.23 6.08
CA GLN A 70 -14.33 -12.46 6.35
C GLN A 70 -13.57 -13.69 5.86
N ALA A 71 -13.00 -13.64 4.65
CA ALA A 71 -12.20 -14.73 4.11
C ALA A 71 -10.72 -14.71 4.55
N ARG A 72 -10.31 -13.72 5.36
CA ARG A 72 -8.91 -13.49 5.78
C ARG A 72 -7.95 -13.50 4.59
N ARG A 73 -8.34 -12.82 3.51
CA ARG A 73 -7.60 -12.71 2.25
C ARG A 73 -7.22 -11.26 2.01
N ALA A 74 -6.04 -11.01 1.46
CA ALA A 74 -5.60 -9.67 1.07
C ALA A 74 -4.86 -9.70 -0.26
N VAL A 75 -5.01 -8.64 -1.03
CA VAL A 75 -4.26 -8.40 -2.27
C VAL A 75 -3.50 -7.11 -2.10
N VAL A 76 -2.24 -7.12 -2.51
CA VAL A 76 -1.37 -5.96 -2.50
C VAL A 76 -0.79 -5.79 -3.90
N ILE A 77 -0.86 -4.59 -4.43
CA ILE A 77 -0.36 -4.26 -5.77
C ILE A 77 0.80 -3.27 -5.60
N SER A 78 1.98 -3.62 -6.12
CA SER A 78 3.12 -2.71 -6.12
C SER A 78 2.87 -1.51 -7.04
N PRO A 79 3.61 -0.40 -6.88
CA PRO A 79 3.57 0.71 -7.82
C PRO A 79 3.89 0.30 -9.27
N GLN A 80 4.69 -0.76 -9.44
CA GLN A 80 5.07 -1.32 -10.74
C GLN A 80 3.98 -2.24 -11.32
N GLY A 81 2.95 -2.57 -10.55
CA GLY A 81 1.84 -3.42 -10.96
C GLY A 81 2.03 -4.91 -10.65
N ASP A 82 2.98 -5.29 -9.79
CA ASP A 82 3.10 -6.67 -9.31
C ASP A 82 2.00 -6.97 -8.30
N TYR A 83 1.42 -8.16 -8.42
CA TYR A 83 0.33 -8.63 -7.58
C TYR A 83 0.86 -9.60 -6.53
N TYR A 84 0.47 -9.34 -5.29
CA TYR A 84 0.74 -10.20 -4.15
C TYR A 84 -0.57 -10.60 -3.49
N LEU A 85 -0.70 -11.89 -3.15
CA LEU A 85 -1.86 -12.46 -2.49
C LEU A 85 -1.49 -13.01 -1.12
N SER A 86 -2.26 -12.67 -0.11
CA SER A 86 -2.27 -13.32 1.20
C SER A 86 -3.58 -14.05 1.41
N ARG A 87 -3.49 -15.27 1.93
CA ARG A 87 -4.62 -16.08 2.42
C ARG A 87 -4.48 -16.38 3.92
N GLY A 88 -3.92 -15.43 4.68
CA GLY A 88 -3.65 -15.57 6.11
C GLY A 88 -2.32 -16.24 6.47
N LYS A 89 -1.45 -16.53 5.50
CA LYS A 89 -0.13 -17.18 5.70
C LYS A 89 1.05 -16.30 5.22
N GLY A 90 0.84 -15.00 5.15
CA GLY A 90 1.78 -14.05 4.55
C GLY A 90 1.50 -13.79 3.06
N LEU A 91 2.20 -12.79 2.52
CA LEU A 91 2.09 -12.38 1.11
C LEU A 91 2.90 -13.30 0.20
N ARG A 92 2.33 -13.65 -0.95
CA ARG A 92 2.98 -14.40 -2.03
C ARG A 92 2.82 -13.65 -3.33
N TRP A 93 3.88 -13.52 -4.10
CA TRP A 93 3.80 -13.00 -5.46
C TRP A 93 2.98 -13.95 -6.34
N VAL A 94 2.08 -13.40 -7.16
CA VAL A 94 1.19 -14.20 -8.03
C VAL A 94 1.29 -13.82 -9.50
N ALA A 95 1.61 -12.56 -9.81
CA ALA A 95 1.80 -12.09 -11.18
C ALA A 95 2.62 -10.79 -11.19
N GLY A 96 3.41 -10.58 -12.23
CA GLY A 96 4.04 -9.29 -12.53
C GLY A 96 3.19 -8.49 -13.52
N ALA A 97 3.43 -7.18 -13.59
CA ALA A 97 2.83 -6.37 -14.65
C ALA A 97 3.30 -6.85 -16.02
N GLN A 98 2.37 -7.04 -16.95
CA GLN A 98 2.71 -7.37 -18.33
C GLN A 98 3.30 -6.12 -18.99
N THR A 99 4.57 -6.18 -19.35
CA THR A 99 5.20 -5.18 -20.21
C THR A 99 4.80 -5.52 -21.64
N GLN A 100 4.00 -4.67 -22.27
CA GLN A 100 3.68 -4.80 -23.69
C GLN A 100 4.95 -4.46 -24.47
N VAL A 101 5.48 -5.44 -25.21
CA VAL A 101 6.65 -5.33 -26.09
C VAL A 101 6.27 -4.89 -27.49
#